data_AF-A0A6C0DNS5-F1
#
_entry.id   AF-A0A6C0DNS5-F1
#
_cell.length_a   1.000
_cell.length_b   1.000
_cell.length_c   1.000
_cell.angle_alpha   90.00
_cell.angle_beta   90.00
_cell.angle_gamma   90.00
#
_symmetry.space_group_name_H-M   'P 1'
#
loop_
_entity.id
_entity.type
_entity.pdbx_description
1 polymer ?
#
loop_
_entity_poly.entity_id
_entity_poly.type
_entity_poly.pdbx_seq_one_letter_code
_entity_poly.pdbx_strand_id
1 'polypeptide(L)'
;MDINRLSRTRDDACGIESYYTQSVSPGKYATTNLVPDAKQVNPLSIDNLLVYPREGFGANNTSIDAESVLKNQSEFKNNRCLIRAQARPFLTVPYMGTGRGNPDAESLLIHSEQVRQGKECGTVAEQSFDGVFTPLIKTVQENIQKPEHLVPEVASDGWIRGGIPSRQYVRDVNC
;
A
#
# COMPACT_ATOMS: atom_id res chain seq x y z
N MET A 1 -78.69 46.54 22.22
CA MET A 1 -77.49 47.34 21.89
C MET A 1 -76.66 47.43 23.15
N ASP A 2 -75.76 46.46 23.36
CA ASP A 2 -74.81 46.52 24.47
C ASP A 2 -73.63 47.37 24.00
N ILE A 3 -73.59 48.62 24.48
CA ILE A 3 -72.42 49.48 24.38
C ILE A 3 -71.40 48.90 25.36
N ASN A 4 -70.25 48.46 24.83
CA ASN A 4 -69.18 47.78 25.56
C ASN A 4 -69.01 48.34 26.99
N ARG A 5 -69.13 47.48 28.00
CA ARG A 5 -69.07 47.79 29.45
C ARG A 5 -67.65 48.15 29.93
N LEU A 6 -66.91 48.87 29.11
CA LEU A 6 -65.56 49.35 29.36
C LEU A 6 -65.70 50.69 30.07
N SER A 7 -65.58 50.67 31.40
CA SER A 7 -65.81 51.85 32.24
C SER A 7 -64.53 52.63 32.51
N ARG A 8 -63.37 52.01 32.28
CA ARG A 8 -62.03 52.55 32.53
C ARG A 8 -61.15 52.32 31.31
N THR A 9 -60.14 53.17 31.14
CA THR A 9 -59.08 53.03 30.14
C THR A 9 -58.27 51.73 30.26
N ARG A 10 -58.34 51.06 31.41
CA ARG A 10 -57.69 49.77 31.66
C ARG A 10 -58.58 48.56 31.34
N ASP A 11 -59.80 48.80 30.88
CA ASP A 11 -60.67 47.74 30.37
C ASP A 11 -60.42 47.52 28.85
N ASP A 12 -59.83 48.53 28.16
CA ASP A 12 -59.46 48.44 26.75
C ASP A 12 -58.28 47.48 26.54
N ALA A 13 -58.29 46.72 25.44
CA ALA A 13 -57.23 45.76 25.11
C ALA A 13 -55.82 46.41 25.13
N CYS A 14 -55.68 47.60 24.55
CA CYS A 14 -54.41 48.35 24.55
C CYS A 14 -53.99 48.78 25.97
N GLY A 15 -54.94 49.16 26.83
CA GLY A 15 -54.68 49.53 28.22
C GLY A 15 -54.22 48.33 29.06
N ILE A 16 -54.91 47.19 28.91
CA ILE A 16 -54.56 45.91 29.52
C ILE A 16 -53.14 45.47 29.09
N GLU A 17 -52.85 45.48 27.79
CA GLU A 17 -51.54 45.14 27.24
C GLU A 17 -50.44 46.09 27.75
N SER A 18 -50.68 47.40 27.79
CA SER A 18 -49.70 48.36 28.31
C SER A 18 -49.38 48.11 29.79
N TYR A 19 -50.39 47.75 30.59
CA TYR A 19 -50.20 47.44 32.00
C TYR A 19 -49.41 46.14 32.20
N TYR A 20 -49.76 45.08 31.46
CA TYR A 20 -49.05 43.82 31.54
C TYR A 20 -47.61 43.95 31.03
N THR A 21 -47.39 44.68 29.94
CA THR A 21 -46.04 44.93 29.43
C THR A 21 -45.20 45.71 30.43
N GLN A 22 -45.71 46.79 31.05
CA GLN A 22 -44.98 47.52 32.09
C GLN A 22 -44.72 46.69 33.34
N SER A 23 -45.68 45.84 33.74
CA SER A 23 -45.56 45.01 34.95
C SER A 23 -44.58 43.85 34.75
N VAL A 24 -44.57 43.23 33.57
CA VAL A 24 -43.73 42.05 33.26
C VAL A 24 -42.37 42.46 32.69
N SER A 25 -42.24 43.64 32.06
CA SER A 25 -41.01 44.11 31.40
C SER A 25 -39.74 44.03 32.29
N PRO A 26 -39.74 44.50 33.56
CA PRO A 26 -38.54 44.47 34.41
C PRO A 26 -38.05 43.05 34.76
N GLY A 27 -38.95 42.06 34.71
CA GLY A 27 -38.66 40.64 34.97
C GLY A 27 -38.72 39.77 33.71
N LYS A 28 -38.91 40.37 32.54
CA LYS A 28 -39.21 39.62 31.30
C LYS A 28 -38.07 38.67 30.97
N TYR A 29 -36.82 39.11 31.09
CA TYR A 29 -35.66 38.25 30.85
C TYR A 29 -35.61 37.00 31.76
N ALA A 30 -36.16 37.09 32.98
CA ALA A 30 -36.15 36.00 33.95
C ALA A 30 -37.30 35.01 33.73
N THR A 31 -38.39 35.42 33.07
CA THR A 31 -39.56 34.58 32.80
C THR A 31 -39.65 34.13 31.34
N THR A 32 -38.94 34.79 30.43
CA THR A 32 -38.87 34.36 29.03
C THR A 32 -38.00 33.13 28.91
N ASN A 33 -38.51 32.10 28.23
CA ASN A 33 -37.67 31.06 27.69
C ASN A 33 -36.72 31.68 26.66
N LEU A 34 -35.42 31.66 26.96
CA LEU A 34 -34.37 32.22 26.09
C LEU A 34 -34.04 31.30 24.90
N VAL A 35 -34.71 30.15 24.80
CA VAL A 35 -34.62 29.26 23.65
C VAL A 35 -35.61 29.73 22.58
N PRO A 36 -35.13 30.24 21.43
CA PRO A 36 -36.00 30.62 20.31
C PRO A 36 -36.63 29.40 19.63
N ASP A 37 -37.78 29.60 18.96
CA ASP A 37 -38.46 28.53 18.22
C ASP A 37 -37.58 28.04 17.06
N ALA A 38 -37.41 26.72 16.96
CA ALA A 38 -36.61 26.08 15.92
C ALA A 38 -37.10 26.45 14.50
N LYS A 39 -38.40 26.72 14.32
CA LYS A 39 -38.95 27.17 13.02
C LYS A 39 -38.37 28.50 12.55
N GLN A 40 -37.96 29.37 13.48
CA GLN A 40 -37.36 30.65 13.16
C GLN A 40 -35.84 30.54 12.98
N VAL A 41 -35.18 29.72 13.81
CA VAL A 41 -33.71 29.62 13.82
C VAL A 41 -33.16 28.71 12.73
N ASN A 42 -33.84 27.61 12.41
CA ASN A 42 -33.38 26.65 11.41
C ASN A 42 -33.16 27.27 10.00
N PRO A 43 -34.10 28.05 9.43
CA PRO A 43 -33.86 28.68 8.12
C PRO A 43 -32.71 29.69 8.18
N LEU A 44 -32.63 30.49 9.25
CA LEU A 44 -31.52 31.44 9.45
C LEU A 44 -30.16 30.73 9.54
N SER A 45 -30.10 29.56 10.18
CA SER A 45 -28.86 28.80 10.25
C SER A 45 -28.47 28.16 8.92
N ILE A 46 -29.44 27.73 8.11
CA ILE A 46 -29.20 27.14 6.79
C ILE A 46 -28.68 28.20 5.80
N ASP A 47 -29.19 29.43 5.89
CA ASP A 47 -28.75 30.55 5.05
C ASP A 47 -27.32 31.00 5.35
N ASN A 48 -26.77 30.64 6.52
CA ASN A 48 -25.42 30.99 6.94
C ASN A 48 -24.45 29.82 6.73
N LEU A 49 -23.60 29.90 5.69
CA LEU A 49 -22.64 28.84 5.33
C LEU A 49 -21.62 28.51 6.45
N LEU A 50 -21.37 29.44 7.36
CA LEU A 50 -20.40 29.29 8.47
C LEU A 50 -21.02 28.65 9.73
N VAL A 51 -22.35 28.53 9.80
CA VAL A 51 -23.04 28.01 10.97
C VAL A 51 -23.69 26.68 10.61
N TYR A 52 -23.13 25.59 11.14
CA TYR A 52 -23.79 24.30 11.03
C TYR A 52 -24.96 24.25 12.00
N PRO A 53 -26.22 24.09 11.53
CA PRO A 53 -27.35 23.91 12.43
C PRO A 53 -27.11 22.64 13.22
N ARG A 54 -26.91 22.79 14.54
CA ARG A 54 -26.97 21.66 15.45
C ARG A 54 -28.37 21.59 16.01
N GLU A 55 -29.05 20.50 15.73
CA GLU A 55 -30.20 20.11 16.52
C GLU A 55 -29.72 19.97 17.98
N GLY A 56 -30.42 20.63 18.90
CA GLY A 56 -30.08 20.60 20.32
C GLY A 56 -30.36 19.24 20.95
N PHE A 57 -31.06 19.22 22.08
CA PHE A 57 -31.52 17.97 22.67
C PHE A 57 -32.72 17.43 21.90
N GLY A 58 -32.46 16.73 20.79
CA GLY A 58 -33.51 16.14 19.96
C GLY A 58 -34.00 16.99 18.80
N ALA A 59 -35.12 16.60 18.20
CA ALA A 59 -35.69 17.20 17.00
C ALA A 59 -36.34 18.58 17.24
N ASN A 60 -36.84 18.85 18.46
CA ASN A 60 -37.34 20.17 18.83
C ASN A 60 -37.31 20.40 20.36
N ASN A 61 -36.83 21.57 20.78
CA ASN A 61 -36.74 21.94 22.19
C ASN A 61 -38.10 22.05 22.91
N THR A 62 -39.20 22.31 22.20
CA THR A 62 -40.54 22.42 22.82
C THR A 62 -41.17 21.07 23.15
N SER A 63 -40.67 19.99 22.55
CA SER A 63 -41.20 18.63 22.70
C SER A 63 -40.16 17.65 23.27
N ILE A 64 -39.15 18.17 23.98
CA ILE A 64 -38.06 17.35 24.55
C ILE A 64 -38.60 16.22 25.42
N ASP A 65 -39.63 16.48 26.23
CA ASP A 65 -40.19 15.48 27.13
C ASP A 65 -40.86 14.33 26.35
N ALA A 66 -41.66 14.66 25.34
CA ALA A 66 -42.32 13.66 24.50
C ALA A 66 -41.30 12.83 23.71
N GLU A 67 -40.26 13.47 23.18
CA GLU A 67 -39.18 12.80 22.47
C GLU A 67 -38.33 11.93 23.41
N SER A 68 -38.03 12.43 24.61
CA SER A 68 -37.27 11.70 25.63
C SER A 68 -38.04 10.46 26.09
N VAL A 69 -39.37 10.55 26.20
CA VAL A 69 -40.22 9.39 26.49
C VAL A 69 -40.09 8.34 25.38
N LEU A 70 -40.18 8.73 24.11
CA LEU A 70 -40.04 7.79 22.98
C LEU A 70 -38.63 7.18 22.89
N LYS A 71 -37.58 7.99 23.07
CA LYS A 71 -36.18 7.54 23.00
C LYS A 71 -35.78 6.62 24.16
N ASN A 72 -36.27 6.92 25.36
CA ASN A 72 -35.93 6.19 26.58
C ASN A 72 -37.01 5.16 26.97
N GLN A 73 -38.01 4.93 26.11
CA GLN A 73 -39.09 4.00 26.38
C GLN A 73 -38.53 2.61 26.65
N SER A 74 -38.93 2.03 27.78
CA SER A 74 -38.34 0.78 28.24
C SER A 74 -38.60 -0.42 27.32
N GLU A 75 -39.65 -0.34 26.49
CA GLU A 75 -40.02 -1.35 25.49
C GLU A 75 -39.16 -1.28 24.22
N PHE A 76 -38.61 -0.11 23.88
CA PHE A 76 -37.69 0.07 22.74
C PHE A 76 -36.22 -0.16 23.12
N LYS A 77 -35.98 -0.91 24.19
CA LYS A 77 -34.64 -1.41 24.46
C LYS A 77 -34.34 -2.51 23.44
N ASN A 78 -33.39 -2.26 22.54
CA ASN A 78 -32.64 -3.35 21.93
C ASN A 78 -31.82 -3.99 23.06
N ASN A 79 -32.49 -4.82 23.87
CA ASN A 79 -31.81 -5.72 24.76
C ASN A 79 -30.88 -6.50 23.86
N ARG A 80 -29.58 -6.20 23.90
CA ARG A 80 -28.54 -7.04 23.30
C ARG A 80 -28.50 -8.35 24.09
N CYS A 81 -29.61 -9.09 24.11
CA CYS A 81 -29.58 -10.49 24.43
C CYS A 81 -28.78 -11.14 23.30
N LEU A 82 -27.66 -11.75 23.67
CA LEU A 82 -26.89 -12.59 22.76
C LEU A 82 -27.80 -13.73 22.32
N ILE A 83 -28.43 -13.58 21.16
CA ILE A 83 -29.32 -14.57 20.51
C ILE A 83 -28.58 -15.87 20.15
N ARG A 84 -27.26 -15.94 20.39
CA ARG A 84 -26.44 -17.14 20.24
C ARG A 84 -25.71 -17.42 21.55
N ALA A 85 -26.00 -18.56 22.18
CA ALA A 85 -25.24 -19.10 23.31
C ALA A 85 -23.86 -19.66 22.89
N GLN A 86 -23.55 -19.65 21.59
CA GLN A 86 -22.29 -20.11 21.04
C GLN A 86 -21.27 -18.98 21.16
N ALA A 87 -20.12 -19.26 21.78
CA ALA A 87 -19.00 -18.34 21.76
C ALA A 87 -18.59 -18.05 20.31
N ARG A 88 -18.11 -16.83 20.06
CA ARG A 88 -17.46 -16.47 18.80
C ARG A 88 -16.31 -17.45 18.50
N PRO A 89 -16.07 -17.84 17.24
CA PRO A 89 -15.00 -18.78 16.89
C PRO A 89 -13.60 -18.38 17.39
N PHE A 90 -13.37 -17.10 17.65
CA PHE A 90 -12.13 -16.56 18.20
C PHE A 90 -12.41 -15.66 19.41
N LEU A 91 -11.71 -15.92 20.52
CA LEU A 91 -11.84 -15.19 21.79
C LEU A 91 -11.34 -13.74 21.69
N THR A 92 -10.35 -13.48 20.85
CA THR A 92 -9.74 -12.16 20.60
C THR A 92 -9.42 -12.00 19.11
N VAL A 93 -9.01 -10.79 18.70
CA VAL A 93 -8.49 -10.58 17.34
C VAL A 93 -7.11 -11.27 17.24
N PRO A 94 -6.90 -12.17 16.27
CA PRO A 94 -5.59 -12.79 16.04
C PRO A 94 -4.59 -11.76 15.51
N TYR A 95 -3.29 -12.08 15.60
CA TYR A 95 -2.23 -11.22 15.05
C TYR A 95 -2.40 -11.04 13.53
N MET A 96 -2.59 -9.80 13.08
CA MET A 96 -2.83 -9.44 11.67
C MET A 96 -1.58 -8.88 10.95
N GLY A 97 -0.40 -8.93 11.58
CA GLY A 97 0.79 -8.23 11.08
C GLY A 97 1.34 -8.76 9.75
N THR A 98 1.00 -9.99 9.38
CA THR A 98 1.42 -10.62 8.10
C THR A 98 0.47 -10.31 6.93
N GLY A 99 -0.67 -9.67 7.20
CA GLY A 99 -1.69 -9.42 6.17
C GLY A 99 -2.34 -10.71 5.64
N ARG A 100 -3.05 -10.59 4.51
CA ARG A 100 -3.82 -11.69 3.89
C ARG A 100 -2.93 -12.75 3.22
N GLY A 101 -1.69 -12.41 2.88
CA GLY A 101 -0.85 -13.23 2.00
C GLY A 101 -1.38 -13.30 0.56
N ASN A 102 -0.54 -13.78 -0.36
CA ASN A 102 -0.97 -14.15 -1.72
C ASN A 102 -0.63 -15.62 -1.94
N PRO A 103 -1.62 -16.54 -1.89
CA PRO A 103 -1.37 -17.98 -1.92
C PRO A 103 -0.74 -18.43 -3.25
N ASP A 104 -1.04 -17.77 -4.36
CA ASP A 104 -0.48 -18.12 -5.68
C ASP A 104 1.02 -17.79 -5.72
N ALA A 105 1.40 -16.62 -5.20
CA ALA A 105 2.79 -16.20 -5.11
C ALA A 105 3.58 -17.06 -4.11
N GLU A 106 3.00 -17.35 -2.95
CA GLU A 106 3.63 -18.23 -1.95
C GLU A 106 3.83 -19.65 -2.51
N SER A 107 2.84 -20.20 -3.21
CA SER A 107 2.93 -21.51 -3.85
C SER A 107 4.07 -21.55 -4.87
N LEU A 108 4.19 -20.51 -5.71
CA LEU A 108 5.26 -20.40 -6.71
C LEU A 108 6.64 -20.33 -6.05
N LEU A 109 6.78 -19.62 -4.93
CA LEU A 109 8.04 -19.51 -4.21
C LEU A 109 8.42 -20.83 -3.52
N ILE A 110 7.48 -21.46 -2.81
CA ILE A 110 7.70 -22.73 -2.09
C ILE A 110 8.03 -23.86 -3.07
N HIS A 111 7.32 -23.91 -4.21
CA HIS A 111 7.44 -24.98 -5.20
C HIS A 111 8.13 -24.48 -6.47
N SER A 112 9.04 -23.52 -6.32
CA SER A 112 9.82 -23.01 -7.45
C SER A 112 10.51 -24.16 -8.19
N GLU A 113 10.50 -24.07 -9.51
CA GLU A 113 11.16 -25.06 -10.35
C GLU A 113 12.66 -25.06 -10.09
N GLN A 114 13.20 -26.20 -9.65
CA GLN A 114 14.64 -26.38 -9.58
C GLN A 114 15.18 -26.59 -10.99
N VAL A 115 15.64 -25.51 -11.63
CA VAL A 115 16.35 -25.61 -12.90
C VAL A 115 17.73 -26.22 -12.65
N ARG A 116 17.83 -27.54 -12.80
CA ARG A 116 19.10 -28.25 -12.94
C ARG A 116 19.52 -28.26 -14.40
N GLN A 117 19.79 -27.09 -14.97
CA GLN A 117 20.60 -27.06 -16.18
C GLN A 117 22.02 -27.48 -15.77
N GLY A 118 22.38 -28.72 -16.13
CA GLY A 118 23.77 -29.14 -16.09
C GLY A 118 24.59 -28.20 -16.95
N LYS A 119 25.80 -27.84 -16.51
CA LYS A 119 26.76 -27.14 -17.36
C LYS A 119 26.89 -27.95 -18.65
N GLU A 120 26.70 -27.31 -19.81
CA GLU A 120 26.91 -27.97 -21.09
C GLU A 120 28.31 -28.60 -21.12
N CYS A 121 28.41 -29.82 -21.65
CA CYS A 121 29.69 -30.52 -21.79
C CYS A 121 30.60 -29.88 -22.88
N GLY A 122 30.17 -28.76 -23.45
CA GLY A 122 30.90 -27.99 -24.45
C GLY A 122 32.09 -27.23 -23.85
N THR A 123 32.97 -26.76 -24.73
CA THR A 123 33.99 -25.80 -24.36
C THR A 123 33.30 -24.50 -23.93
N VAL A 124 33.80 -23.86 -22.86
CA VAL A 124 33.23 -22.60 -22.33
C VAL A 124 33.27 -21.47 -23.39
N ALA A 125 34.14 -21.61 -24.40
CA ALA A 125 34.20 -20.76 -25.56
C ALA A 125 34.53 -21.59 -26.82
N GLU A 126 34.05 -21.15 -27.98
CA GLU A 126 34.42 -21.71 -29.30
C GLU A 126 35.85 -21.31 -29.73
N GLN A 127 36.48 -20.41 -29.00
CA GLN A 127 37.80 -19.85 -29.32
C GLN A 127 38.86 -20.38 -28.35
N SER A 128 40.04 -20.69 -28.87
CA SER A 128 41.21 -20.98 -28.04
C SER A 128 41.71 -19.70 -27.38
N PHE A 129 41.93 -19.72 -26.07
CA PHE A 129 42.58 -18.63 -25.35
C PHE A 129 44.10 -18.77 -25.43
N ASP A 130 44.78 -17.64 -25.66
CA ASP A 130 46.23 -17.59 -25.50
C ASP A 130 46.59 -17.66 -24.01
N GLY A 131 47.63 -18.41 -23.66
CA GLY A 131 48.05 -18.63 -22.27
C GLY A 131 47.36 -19.76 -21.48
N VAL A 132 46.56 -20.62 -22.13
CA VAL A 132 46.03 -21.85 -21.49
C VAL A 132 47.16 -22.82 -21.12
N PHE A 133 48.22 -22.82 -21.92
CA PHE A 133 49.43 -23.59 -21.63
C PHE A 133 50.53 -22.65 -21.11
N THR A 134 51.31 -23.14 -20.15
CA THR A 134 52.53 -22.45 -19.73
C THR A 134 53.49 -22.37 -20.91
N PRO A 135 53.91 -21.17 -21.35
CA PRO A 135 54.84 -21.05 -22.45
C PRO A 135 56.15 -21.75 -22.08
N LEU A 136 56.76 -22.41 -23.06
CA LEU A 136 58.07 -23.04 -22.86
C LEU A 136 59.11 -21.96 -22.57
N ILE A 137 60.13 -22.31 -21.80
CA ILE A 137 61.32 -21.48 -21.61
C ILE A 137 61.90 -21.19 -23.01
N LYS A 138 62.28 -19.94 -23.30
CA LYS A 138 62.69 -19.50 -24.66
C LYS A 138 63.74 -20.44 -25.28
N THR A 139 64.73 -20.85 -24.51
CA THR A 139 65.78 -21.78 -24.96
C THR A 139 65.22 -23.13 -25.39
N VAL A 140 64.20 -23.64 -24.69
CA VAL A 140 63.54 -24.91 -25.02
C VAL A 140 62.62 -24.74 -26.23
N GLN A 141 61.87 -23.64 -26.29
CA GLN A 141 60.99 -23.33 -27.41
C GLN A 141 61.76 -23.23 -28.73
N GLU A 142 62.89 -22.52 -28.71
CA GLU A 142 63.69 -22.28 -29.90
C GLU A 142 64.48 -23.53 -30.36
N ASN A 143 64.71 -24.51 -29.50
CA ASN A 143 65.48 -25.70 -29.84
C ASN A 143 64.61 -26.94 -30.09
N ILE A 144 63.67 -27.26 -29.20
CA ILE A 144 62.93 -28.52 -29.25
C ILE A 144 61.77 -28.46 -30.24
N GLN A 145 61.09 -27.32 -30.40
CA GLN A 145 59.93 -27.24 -31.29
C GLN A 145 60.29 -26.90 -32.75
N LYS A 146 61.57 -26.60 -33.04
CA LYS A 146 62.01 -26.32 -34.41
C LYS A 146 62.32 -27.63 -35.15
N PRO A 147 61.67 -27.91 -36.29
CA PRO A 147 61.91 -29.14 -37.04
C PRO A 147 63.34 -29.22 -37.58
N GLU A 148 64.00 -28.09 -37.82
CA GLU A 148 65.41 -27.99 -38.21
C GLU A 148 66.37 -28.72 -37.25
N HIS A 149 65.99 -28.87 -35.98
CA HIS A 149 66.84 -29.50 -34.95
C HIS A 149 66.45 -30.95 -34.63
N LEU A 150 65.26 -31.39 -35.06
CA LEU A 150 64.74 -32.73 -34.74
C LEU A 150 64.60 -33.64 -35.97
N VAL A 151 64.27 -33.05 -37.12
CA VAL A 151 63.94 -33.79 -38.33
C VAL A 151 65.13 -33.69 -39.29
N PRO A 152 65.83 -34.80 -39.56
CA PRO A 152 67.07 -34.76 -40.36
C PRO A 152 66.83 -34.37 -41.83
N GLU A 153 65.63 -34.63 -42.37
CA GLU A 153 65.20 -34.20 -43.71
C GLU A 153 65.14 -32.67 -43.85
N VAL A 154 64.83 -31.97 -42.75
CA VAL A 154 64.71 -30.51 -42.71
C VAL A 154 66.04 -29.89 -42.29
N ALA A 155 66.83 -30.59 -41.49
CA ALA A 155 68.12 -30.13 -40.98
C ALA A 155 69.20 -29.98 -42.07
N SER A 156 69.18 -30.83 -43.11
CA SER A 156 70.08 -30.68 -44.25
C SER A 156 69.39 -31.01 -45.55
N ASP A 157 69.47 -30.07 -46.50
CA ASP A 157 68.99 -30.27 -47.86
C ASP A 157 69.75 -31.43 -48.52
N GLY A 158 69.02 -32.40 -49.07
CA GLY A 158 69.58 -33.62 -49.65
C GLY A 158 69.78 -34.81 -48.68
N TRP A 159 69.28 -34.76 -47.43
CA TRP A 159 69.26 -35.93 -46.56
C TRP A 159 68.27 -36.99 -47.07
N ILE A 160 68.73 -38.23 -47.25
CA ILE A 160 67.92 -39.35 -47.75
C ILE A 160 67.89 -40.47 -46.71
N ARG A 161 66.69 -41.00 -46.41
CA ARG A 161 66.53 -42.20 -45.56
C ARG A 161 67.24 -43.38 -46.22
N GLY A 162 68.19 -43.97 -45.52
CA GLY A 162 69.06 -45.04 -46.03
C GLY A 162 70.49 -44.57 -46.36
N GLY A 163 70.74 -43.26 -46.31
CA GLY A 163 72.05 -42.66 -46.50
C GLY A 163 72.47 -42.58 -47.98
N ILE A 164 73.37 -41.64 -48.26
CA ILE A 164 74.06 -41.54 -49.55
C ILE A 164 75.45 -42.15 -49.39
N PRO A 165 75.92 -43.01 -50.30
CA PRO A 165 77.28 -43.52 -50.23
C PRO A 165 78.28 -42.37 -50.32
N SER A 166 79.22 -42.32 -49.37
CA SER A 166 80.16 -41.20 -49.18
C SER A 166 80.91 -40.79 -50.45
N ARG A 167 81.18 -41.74 -51.35
CA ARG A 167 81.84 -41.49 -52.65
C ARG A 167 80.98 -40.68 -53.63
N GLN A 168 79.66 -40.87 -53.65
CA GLN A 168 78.76 -40.07 -54.48
C GLN A 168 78.56 -38.68 -53.88
N TYR A 169 78.46 -38.58 -52.56
CA TYR A 169 78.32 -37.29 -51.87
C TYR A 169 79.51 -36.35 -52.14
N VAL A 170 80.76 -36.84 -52.03
CA VAL A 170 81.95 -36.01 -52.31
C VAL A 170 82.05 -35.60 -53.78
N ARG A 171 81.53 -36.42 -54.70
CA ARG A 171 81.49 -36.09 -56.13
C ARG A 171 80.51 -34.94 -56.39
N ASP A 172 79.33 -34.98 -55.78
CA ASP A 172 78.26 -34.02 -56.06
C ASP A 172 78.45 -32.69 -55.28
N VAL A 173 79.26 -32.67 -54.21
CA VAL A 173 79.63 -31.45 -53.45
C VAL A 173 80.76 -30.63 -54.12
N ASN A 174 81.65 -31.29 -54.89
CA ASN A 174 82.83 -30.66 -55.51
C ASN A 174 82.64 -30.29 -56.99
N CYS A 175 81.40 -30.31 -57.50
CA CYS A 175 81.05 -29.96 -58.88
C CYS A 175 80.11 -28.76 -58.92
#